data_AF-A0A2P4P0Y7-F1
#
_entry.id   AF-A0A2P4P0Y7-F1
#
_cell.length_a   1.000
_cell.length_b   1.000
_cell.length_c   1.000
_cell.angle_alpha   90.00
_cell.angle_beta   90.00
_cell.angle_gamma   90.00
#
_symmetry.space_group_name_H-M   'P 1'
#
loop_
_entity.id
_entity.type
_entity.pdbx_description
1 polymer ?
#
loop_
_entity_poly.entity_id
_entity_poly.type
_entity_poly.pdbx_seq_one_letter_code
_entity_poly.pdbx_strand_id
1 'polypeptide(L)' 'MLYEIISGLNNMHKKNLIHCNLHDGNILNHGGRYEGKVYISDFRLCQPVSLFLKKNDIRGVIPFMAP' A
#
# COMPACT_ATOMS: atom_id res chain seq x y z
N MET A 1 10.57 -9.09 -5.66
CA MET A 1 9.66 -7.93 -5.77
C MET A 1 8.30 -8.19 -5.13
N LEU A 2 7.48 -9.12 -5.64
CA LEU A 2 6.14 -9.36 -5.08
C LEU A 2 6.15 -9.77 -3.59
N TYR A 3 7.10 -10.63 -3.20
CA TYR A 3 7.27 -11.02 -1.78
C TYR A 3 7.47 -9.82 -0.85
N GLU A 4 8.33 -8.87 -1.23
CA GLU A 4 8.58 -7.64 -0.45
C GLU A 4 7.33 -6.77 -0.34
N ILE A 5 6.56 -6.63 -1.42
CA ILE A 5 5.29 -5.88 -1.42
C ILE A 5 4.29 -6.55 -0.46
N ILE A 6 4.11 -7.86 -0.56
CA ILE A 6 3.21 -8.62 0.32
C ILE A 6 3.66 -8.51 1.78
N SER A 7 4.95 -8.63 2.05
CA SER A 7 5.53 -8.47 3.38
C SER A 7 5.28 -7.08 3.95
N GLY A 8 5.49 -6.03 3.15
CA GLY A 8 5.19 -4.64 3.50
C GLY A 8 3.72 -4.42 3.85
N LEU A 9 2.80 -4.89 3.00
CA LEU A 9 1.36 -4.82 3.24
C LEU A 9 0.95 -5.57 4.51
N ASN A 10 1.48 -6.78 4.72
CA ASN A 10 1.21 -7.56 5.92
C ASN A 10 1.64 -6.81 7.19
N ASN A 11 2.80 -6.14 7.15
CA ASN A 11 3.27 -5.31 8.26
C ASN A 11 2.35 -4.10 8.53
N MET A 12 1.76 -3.51 7.49
CA MET A 12 0.75 -2.45 7.65
C MET A 12 -0.56 -3.00 8.25
N HIS A 13 -1.04 -4.13 7.74
CA HIS A 13 -2.29 -4.75 8.20
C HIS A 13 -2.19 -5.19 9.67
N LYS A 14 -1.02 -5.71 10.11
CA LYS A 14 -0.74 -6.00 11.53
C LYS A 14 -0.84 -4.77 12.44
N LYS A 15 -0.67 -3.57 11.88
CA LYS A 15 -0.85 -2.28 12.58
C LYS A 15 -2.26 -1.70 12.40
N ASN A 16 -3.21 -2.49 11.86
CA ASN A 16 -4.57 -2.07 11.52
C ASN A 16 -4.64 -0.88 10.54
N LEU A 17 -3.69 -0.79 9.61
CA LEU A 17 -3.64 0.24 8.56
C LEU A 17 -3.93 -0.37 7.18
N ILE A 18 -4.62 0.39 6.33
CA ILE A 18 -4.87 0.06 4.92
C ILE A 18 -4.25 1.17 4.06
N HIS A 19 -3.53 0.82 2.99
CA HIS A 19 -2.84 1.78 2.12
C HIS A 19 -3.80 2.61 1.24
N CYS A 20 -4.86 1.98 0.70
CA CYS A 20 -5.89 2.56 -0.18
C CYS A 20 -5.43 3.15 -1.53
N ASN A 21 -4.11 3.27 -1.80
CA ASN A 21 -3.58 3.77 -3.08
C ASN A 21 -2.46 2.90 -3.65
N LEU A 22 -2.60 1.57 -3.62
CA LEU A 22 -1.51 0.68 -4.08
C LEU A 22 -1.55 0.51 -5.60
N HIS A 23 -0.50 0.96 -6.28
CA HIS A 23 -0.25 0.71 -7.70
C HIS A 23 1.26 0.80 -7.98
N ASP A 24 1.69 0.42 -9.18
CA ASP A 24 3.09 0.40 -9.61
C ASP A 24 3.83 1.73 -9.38
N GLY A 25 3.18 2.87 -9.67
CA GLY A 25 3.71 4.20 -9.38
C GLY A 25 4.03 4.50 -7.90
N ASN A 26 3.49 3.71 -6.97
CA ASN A 26 3.76 3.81 -5.53
C ASN A 26 4.70 2.73 -5.00
N ILE A 27 5.27 1.91 -5.89
CA ILE A 27 6.29 0.91 -5.55
C ILE A 27 7.67 1.47 -5.91
N LEU A 28 8.49 1.73 -4.89
CA LEU A 28 9.86 2.19 -5.07
C LEU A 28 10.81 1.00 -5.11
N ASN A 29 11.51 0.83 -6.23
CA ASN A 29 12.56 -0.17 -6.41
C ASN A 29 13.91 0.49 -6.17
N HIS A 30 14.63 0.08 -5.12
CA HIS A 30 15.93 0.65 -4.79
C HIS A 30 17.06 -0.14 -5.49
N GLY A 31 17.84 0.56 -6.30
CA GLY A 31 19.00 -0.02 -7.01
C GLY A 31 20.33 0.08 -6.25
N GLY A 32 21.39 -0.49 -6.82
CA GLY A 32 22.76 -0.35 -6.30
C GLY A 32 23.04 -1.21 -5.08
N ARG A 33 23.53 -0.62 -3.98
CA ARG A 33 23.92 -1.38 -2.75
C ARG A 33 22.76 -2.06 -2.03
N TYR A 34 21.53 -1.76 -2.41
CA TYR A 34 20.33 -2.41 -1.87
C TYR A 34 19.48 -3.04 -2.98
N GLU A 35 20.15 -3.52 -4.03
CA GLU A 35 19.52 -4.27 -5.12
C GLU A 35 18.55 -5.34 -4.57
N GLY A 36 17.32 -5.31 -5.05
CA GLY A 36 16.25 -6.20 -4.61
C GLY A 36 15.36 -5.66 -3.49
N LYS A 37 15.69 -4.53 -2.86
CA LYS A 37 14.78 -3.90 -1.89
C LYS A 37 13.66 -3.12 -2.58
N VAL A 38 12.45 -3.37 -2.11
CA VAL A 38 11.22 -2.77 -2.62
C VAL A 38 10.47 -2.13 -1.47
N TYR A 39 9.97 -0.92 -1.69
CA TYR A 39 9.24 -0.15 -0.68
C TYR A 39 7.87 0.24 -1.22
N ILE A 40 6.87 0.20 -0.34
CA ILE A 40 5.56 0.80 -0.57
C ILE A 40 5.65 2.26 -0.12
N SER A 41 5.18 3.19 -0.95
CA SER A 41 5.25 4.63 -0.73
C SER A 41 3.90 5.31 -0.97
N ASP A 42 3.83 6.62 -0.72
CA ASP A 42 2.60 7.44 -0.80
C ASP A 42 1.46 6.97 0.12
N PHE A 43 1.62 7.29 1.41
CA PHE A 43 0.63 6.98 2.44
C PHE A 43 -0.48 8.04 2.57
N ARG A 44 -0.69 8.91 1.58
CA ARG A 44 -1.67 10.02 1.69
C ARG A 44 -3.11 9.55 1.87
N LEU A 45 -3.45 8.38 1.32
CA LEU A 45 -4.75 7.73 1.49
C LEU A 45 -4.73 6.63 2.56
N CYS A 46 -3.59 6.43 3.22
CA CYS A 46 -3.43 5.42 4.25
C CYS A 46 -4.29 5.78 5.47
N GLN A 47 -5.01 4.80 6.01
CA GLN A 47 -5.86 5.02 7.17
C GLN A 47 -6.04 3.77 8.03
N PRO A 48 -6.43 3.94 9.30
CA PRO A 48 -6.95 2.86 10.13
C PRO A 48 -8.14 2.14 9.51
N VAL A 49 -8.17 0.80 9.67
CA VAL A 49 -9.30 -0.06 9.25
C VAL A 49 -10.64 0.43 9.84
N SER A 50 -10.63 0.93 11.07
CA SER A 50 -11.83 1.42 11.76
C SER A 50 -12.49 2.63 11.09
N LEU A 51 -11.72 3.46 10.37
CA LEU A 51 -12.24 4.60 9.61
C LEU A 51 -12.76 4.16 8.24
N PHE A 52 -12.11 3.17 7.62
CA PHE A 52 -12.56 2.58 6.35
C PHE A 52 -13.96 1.95 6.49
N LEU A 53 -14.22 1.20 7.56
CA LEU A 53 -15.52 0.54 7.76
C LEU A 53 -16.68 1.50 8.08
N LYS A 54 -16.39 2.72 8.55
CA LYS A 54 -17.41 3.70 8.93
C LYS A 54 -17.87 4.58 7.77
N LYS A 55 -17.07 4.65 6.72
CA LYS A 55 -17.26 5.55 5.58
C LYS A 55 -17.21 4.70 4.32
N ASN A 56 -18.35 4.59 3.62
CA ASN A 56 -18.44 4.01 2.28
C ASN A 56 -17.80 4.97 1.26
N ASP A 57 -16.52 5.28 1.46
CA ASP A 57 -15.79 6.30 0.74
C ASP A 57 -15.03 5.66 -0.42
N ILE A 58 -15.23 6.21 -1.63
CA ILE A 58 -14.59 5.72 -2.84
C ILE A 58 -13.15 6.24 -2.84
N ARG A 59 -12.17 5.33 -2.83
CA ARG A 59 -10.75 5.68 -2.69
C ARG A 59 -9.84 4.83 -3.55
N GLY A 60 -8.76 5.47 -3.99
CA GLY A 60 -7.75 4.87 -4.86
C GLY A 60 -7.87 5.39 -6.29
N VAL A 61 -7.09 4.77 -7.18
CA VAL A 61 -7.03 5.11 -8.59
C VAL A 61 -7.83 4.06 -9.35
N ILE A 62 -8.76 4.50 -10.23
CA ILE A 62 -9.83 3.67 -10.83
C ILE A 62 -9.36 2.28 -11.33
N PRO A 63 -8.26 2.14 -12.09
CA PRO A 63 -7.80 0.84 -12.58
C PRO A 63 -7.33 -0.14 -11.49
N PHE A 64 -7.02 0.37 -10.30
CA PHE A 64 -6.42 -0.39 -9.19
C PHE A 64 -7.35 -0.46 -7.96
N MET A 65 -8.58 0.05 -8.08
CA MET A 65 -9.55 0.06 -7.00
C MET A 65 -10.18 -1.32 -6.84
N ALA A 66 -10.38 -1.75 -5.60
CA ALA A 66 -11.15 -2.95 -5.32
C ALA A 66 -12.64 -2.73 -5.66
N PRO A 67 -13.38 -3.76 -6.12
CA PRO A 67 -14.81 -3.68 -6.41
C PRO A 67 -15.68 -3.28 -5.21
#